data_AF-A0A9P9T7D7-F1
#
_entry.id   AF-A0A9P9T7D7-F1
#
_cell.length_a   1.000
_cell.length_b   1.000
_cell.length_c   1.000
_cell.angle_alpha   90.00
_cell.angle_beta   90.00
_cell.angle_gamma   90.00
#
_symmetry.space_group_name_H-M   'P 1'
#
loop_
_entity.id
_entity.type
_entity.pdbx_description
1 polymer ?
#
loop_
_entity_poly.entity_id
_entity_poly.type
_entity_poly.pdbx_seq_one_letter_code
_entity_poly.pdbx_strand_id
1 'polypeptide(L)'
;MSSALPTIPRYLFGVAEPAVLVLAFVVTSLLPEYYVSSLSKLASSRSLLPTEQIGIYQISNLFLLVAVLSLYVLNSIDDVKVARAFLTALWWGDLGHLGVTTWCLGWETLRNMGSWSLVVWGNIGIPTFLFTMRTLYFLGVFGSDVNAKY
;
A
#
# COMPACT_ATOMS: atom_id res chain seq x y z
N MET A 1 -3.89 10.07 19.61
CA MET A 1 -4.55 9.47 18.44
C MET A 1 -5.90 10.16 18.31
N SER A 2 -6.10 10.91 17.23
CA SER A 2 -7.42 11.49 16.95
C SER A 2 -8.48 10.38 16.79
N SER A 3 -9.72 10.70 17.11
CA SER A 3 -10.80 9.72 17.28
C SER A 3 -11.70 9.58 16.06
N ALA A 4 -11.35 10.13 14.90
CA ALA A 4 -12.27 10.25 13.76
C ALA A 4 -12.76 8.92 13.16
N LEU A 5 -11.96 7.84 13.24
CA LEU A 5 -12.25 6.54 12.61
C LEU A 5 -12.61 5.45 13.63
N PRO A 6 -13.40 4.43 13.24
CA PRO A 6 -13.62 3.24 14.06
C PRO A 6 -12.31 2.51 14.37
N THR A 7 -12.28 1.75 15.48
CA THR A 7 -11.04 1.18 16.05
C THR A 7 -10.21 0.36 15.04
N ILE A 8 -10.86 -0.50 14.25
CA ILE A 8 -10.18 -1.37 13.28
C ILE A 8 -9.55 -0.55 12.14
N PRO A 9 -10.31 0.26 11.37
CA PRO A 9 -9.75 1.18 10.37
C PRO A 9 -8.66 2.10 10.91
N ARG A 10 -8.84 2.62 12.13
CA ARG A 10 -7.88 3.51 12.77
C ARG A 10 -6.52 2.84 13.00
N TYR A 11 -6.52 1.63 13.55
CA TYR A 11 -5.28 0.90 13.77
C TYR A 11 -4.66 0.45 12.45
N LEU A 12 -5.48 -0.08 11.54
CA LEU A 12 -5.00 -0.61 10.27
C LEU A 12 -4.35 0.48 9.42
N PHE A 13 -5.06 1.58 9.14
CA PHE A 13 -4.58 2.63 8.25
C PHE A 13 -3.66 3.65 8.95
N GLY A 14 -3.86 3.87 10.25
CA GLY A 14 -3.07 4.83 11.02
C GLY A 14 -1.77 4.29 11.60
N VAL A 15 -1.58 2.96 11.64
CA VAL A 15 -0.39 2.33 12.27
C VAL A 15 0.15 1.17 11.44
N ALA A 16 -0.66 0.13 11.17
CA ALA A 16 -0.17 -1.10 10.57
C ALA A 16 0.28 -0.90 9.11
N GLU A 17 -0.54 -0.22 8.30
CA GLU A 17 -0.18 0.11 6.92
C GLU A 17 1.08 0.98 6.83
N PRO A 18 1.21 2.10 7.57
CA PRO A 18 2.45 2.87 7.57
C PRO A 18 3.68 2.06 7.94
N ALA A 19 3.57 1.12 8.90
CA ALA A 19 4.68 0.25 9.26
C ALA A 19 5.09 -0.67 8.11
N VAL A 20 4.12 -1.23 7.37
CA VAL A 20 4.40 -2.04 6.17
C VAL A 20 5.02 -1.20 5.07
N LEU A 21 4.57 0.03 4.86
CA LEU A 21 5.15 0.95 3.87
C LEU A 21 6.59 1.36 4.25
N VAL A 22 6.90 1.56 5.52
CA VAL A 22 8.27 1.79 5.99
C VAL A 22 9.14 0.55 5.73
N LEU A 23 8.62 -0.66 5.98
CA LEU A 23 9.34 -1.89 5.64
C LEU A 23 9.58 -1.98 4.12
N ALA A 24 8.59 -1.66 3.31
CA ALA A 24 8.72 -1.63 1.85
C ALA A 24 9.83 -0.64 1.42
N PHE A 25 9.83 0.58 1.97
CA PHE A 25 10.88 1.58 1.76
C PHE A 25 12.28 1.06 2.12
N VAL A 26 12.43 0.38 3.25
CA VAL A 26 13.72 -0.20 3.66
C VAL A 26 14.18 -1.25 2.66
N VAL A 27 13.29 -2.16 2.24
CA VAL A 27 13.62 -3.22 1.27
C VAL A 27 13.98 -2.61 -0.09
N THR A 28 13.19 -1.67 -0.61
CA THR A 28 13.46 -1.05 -1.92
C THR A 28 14.67 -0.14 -1.92
N SER A 29 15.02 0.48 -0.79
CA SER A 29 16.19 1.36 -0.69
C SER A 29 17.49 0.58 -0.52
N LEU A 30 17.47 -0.49 0.28
CA LEU A 30 18.69 -1.23 0.62
C LEU A 30 18.95 -2.41 -0.32
N LEU A 31 17.91 -2.96 -0.94
CA LEU A 31 17.98 -4.19 -1.75
C LEU A 31 17.23 -4.05 -3.09
N PRO A 32 17.53 -3.03 -3.93
CA PRO A 32 16.76 -2.76 -5.15
C PRO A 32 16.86 -3.89 -6.20
N GLU A 33 18.02 -4.53 -6.35
CA GLU A 33 18.20 -5.66 -7.28
C GLU A 33 17.38 -6.88 -6.85
N TYR A 34 17.37 -7.18 -5.55
CA TYR A 34 16.54 -8.26 -4.99
C TYR A 34 15.05 -7.96 -5.21
N TYR A 35 14.63 -6.72 -4.95
CA TYR A 35 13.24 -6.32 -5.13
C TYR A 35 12.78 -6.54 -6.57
N VAL A 36 13.52 -6.04 -7.56
CA VAL A 36 13.15 -6.18 -8.97
C VAL A 36 13.20 -7.63 -9.45
N SER A 37 14.28 -8.35 -9.13
CA SER A 37 14.40 -9.76 -9.52
C SER A 37 13.33 -10.64 -8.87
N SER A 38 12.80 -10.24 -7.71
CA SER A 38 11.74 -10.96 -7.02
C SER A 38 10.33 -10.59 -7.48
N LEU A 39 10.14 -9.52 -8.26
CA LEU A 39 8.83 -9.14 -8.80
C LEU A 39 8.36 -10.12 -9.87
N SER A 40 9.26 -10.68 -10.67
CA SER A 40 8.90 -11.61 -11.76
C SER A 40 9.80 -12.83 -11.76
N LYS A 41 9.26 -13.97 -12.20
CA LYS A 41 10.04 -15.21 -12.41
C LYS A 41 10.96 -15.13 -13.63
N LEU A 42 10.79 -14.12 -14.48
CA LEU A 42 11.74 -13.81 -15.54
C LEU A 42 13.01 -13.28 -14.90
N ALA A 43 13.92 -14.19 -14.54
CA ALA A 43 15.17 -13.85 -13.89
C ALA A 43 15.92 -12.80 -14.72
N SER A 44 16.06 -11.59 -14.18
CA SER A 44 17.01 -10.62 -14.73
C SER A 44 18.39 -11.01 -14.24
N SER A 45 19.18 -11.65 -15.09
CA SER A 45 20.60 -11.97 -14.81
C SER A 45 21.50 -10.74 -14.89
N ARG A 46 20.96 -9.57 -15.24
CA ARG A 46 21.70 -8.32 -15.39
C ARG A 46 21.45 -7.37 -14.22
N SER A 47 22.46 -6.55 -13.93
CA SER A 47 22.34 -5.39 -13.07
C SER A 47 21.29 -4.42 -13.60
N LEU A 48 20.69 -3.66 -12.68
CA LEU A 48 19.73 -2.61 -13.01
C LEU A 48 20.41 -1.51 -13.82
N LEU A 49 19.73 -1.06 -14.88
CA LEU A 49 20.13 0.13 -15.61
C LEU A 49 19.93 1.36 -14.72
N PRO A 50 20.67 2.46 -14.94
CA PRO A 50 20.50 3.69 -14.17
C PRO A 50 19.04 4.21 -14.18
N THR A 51 18.32 4.03 -15.28
CA THR A 51 16.90 4.41 -15.41
C THR A 51 16.00 3.56 -14.51
N GLU A 52 16.28 2.27 -14.37
CA GLU A 52 15.53 1.35 -13.50
C GLU A 52 15.83 1.63 -12.03
N GLN A 53 17.10 1.91 -11.70
CA GLN A 53 17.50 2.32 -10.35
C GLN A 53 16.79 3.59 -9.92
N ILE A 54 16.76 4.63 -10.77
CA ILE A 54 16.01 5.85 -10.49
C ILE A 54 14.54 5.51 -10.24
N GLY A 55 13.92 4.69 -11.09
CA GLY A 55 12.53 4.28 -10.90
C GLY A 55 12.26 3.61 -9.54
N ILE A 56 13.12 2.68 -9.13
CA ILE A 56 12.98 1.97 -7.85
C ILE A 56 13.17 2.91 -6.67
N TYR A 57 14.15 3.83 -6.72
CA TYR A 57 14.34 4.81 -5.65
C TYR A 57 13.19 5.82 -5.57
N GLN A 58 12.55 6.18 -6.69
CA GLN A 58 11.34 6.99 -6.68
C GLN A 58 10.15 6.24 -6.06
N ILE A 59 9.97 4.95 -6.39
CA ILE A 59 8.97 4.09 -5.74
C ILE A 59 9.24 3.96 -4.24
N SER A 60 10.51 3.77 -3.86
CA SER A 60 10.93 3.71 -2.46
C SER A 60 10.55 4.98 -1.72
N ASN A 61 10.90 6.15 -2.27
CA ASN A 61 10.54 7.43 -1.70
C ASN A 61 9.02 7.62 -1.60
N LEU A 62 8.25 7.12 -2.58
CA LEU A 62 6.79 7.15 -2.54
C LEU A 62 6.24 6.31 -1.39
N PHE A 63 6.78 5.13 -1.11
CA PHE A 63 6.38 4.33 0.06
C PHE A 63 6.58 5.08 1.37
N LEU A 64 7.74 5.71 1.55
CA LEU A 64 8.00 6.52 2.73
C LEU A 64 7.06 7.73 2.82
N LEU A 65 6.84 8.43 1.71
CA LEU A 65 5.93 9.57 1.64
C LEU A 65 4.51 9.18 2.06
N VAL A 66 3.96 8.09 1.51
CA VAL A 66 2.61 7.63 1.85
C VAL A 66 2.54 7.15 3.30
N ALA A 67 3.60 6.51 3.83
CA ALA A 67 3.67 6.12 5.23
C ALA A 67 3.60 7.34 6.17
N VAL A 68 4.42 8.35 5.88
CA VAL A 68 4.46 9.61 6.65
C VAL A 68 3.13 10.33 6.54
N LEU A 69 2.57 10.50 5.35
CA LEU A 69 1.25 11.13 5.18
C LEU A 69 0.17 10.39 5.98
N SER A 70 0.16 9.06 5.94
CA SER A 70 -0.82 8.26 6.68
C SER A 70 -0.65 8.41 8.19
N LEU A 71 0.58 8.40 8.70
CA LEU A 71 0.87 8.66 10.11
C LEU A 71 0.42 10.05 10.53
N TYR A 72 0.82 11.09 9.79
CA TYR A 72 0.56 12.47 10.18
C TYR A 72 -0.92 12.83 10.00
N VAL A 73 -1.53 12.53 8.86
CA VAL A 73 -2.93 12.87 8.58
C VAL A 73 -3.83 12.10 9.55
N LEU A 74 -3.80 10.77 9.53
CA LEU A 74 -4.78 9.96 10.28
C LEU A 74 -4.59 10.01 11.80
N ASN A 75 -3.44 10.44 12.33
CA ASN A 75 -3.26 10.60 13.77
C ASN A 75 -3.41 12.04 14.27
N SER A 76 -3.45 13.04 13.39
CA SER A 76 -3.53 14.46 13.77
C SER A 76 -4.90 15.11 13.50
N ILE A 77 -5.71 14.54 12.60
CA ILE A 77 -7.00 15.13 12.21
C ILE A 77 -8.16 14.54 12.99
N ASP A 78 -9.02 15.39 13.58
CA ASP A 78 -10.27 14.97 14.24
C ASP A 78 -11.49 15.03 13.30
N ASP A 79 -11.34 15.64 12.11
CA ASP A 79 -12.41 15.75 11.11
C ASP A 79 -12.52 14.48 10.27
N VAL A 80 -13.63 13.77 10.45
CA VAL A 80 -13.99 12.56 9.70
C VAL A 80 -14.05 12.80 8.18
N LYS A 81 -14.48 13.99 7.73
CA LYS A 81 -14.55 14.30 6.29
C LYS A 81 -13.16 14.29 5.67
N VAL A 82 -12.17 14.84 6.37
CA VAL A 82 -10.76 14.81 5.95
C VAL A 82 -10.21 13.38 5.98
N ALA A 83 -10.52 12.61 7.03
CA ALA A 83 -10.12 11.20 7.13
C ALA A 83 -10.63 10.39 5.93
N ARG A 84 -11.91 10.54 5.62
CA ARG A 84 -12.60 9.86 4.50
C ARG A 84 -12.07 10.31 3.14
N ALA A 85 -11.80 11.60 2.96
CA ALA A 85 -11.20 12.11 1.73
C ALA A 85 -9.80 11.53 1.51
N PHE A 86 -8.99 11.47 2.56
CA PHE A 86 -7.65 10.87 2.50
C PHE A 86 -7.71 9.36 2.20
N LEU A 87 -8.57 8.61 2.89
CA LEU A 87 -8.76 7.18 2.61
C LEU A 87 -9.31 6.93 1.19
N THR A 88 -10.14 7.84 0.66
CA THR A 88 -10.63 7.77 -0.72
C THR A 88 -9.48 7.93 -1.71
N ALA A 89 -8.55 8.86 -1.45
CA ALA A 89 -7.37 9.03 -2.29
C ALA A 89 -6.48 7.76 -2.28
N LEU A 90 -6.27 7.15 -1.11
CA LEU A 90 -5.52 5.90 -1.00
C LEU A 90 -6.24 4.73 -1.70
N TRP A 91 -7.57 4.67 -1.63
CA TRP A 91 -8.37 3.66 -2.32
C TRP A 91 -8.21 3.75 -3.85
N TRP A 92 -8.17 4.95 -4.42
CA TRP A 92 -7.84 5.14 -5.83
C TRP A 92 -6.39 4.76 -6.14
N GLY A 93 -5.46 5.04 -5.22
CA GLY A 93 -4.08 4.59 -5.31
C GLY A 93 -3.97 3.07 -5.40
N ASP A 94 -4.70 2.33 -4.56
CA ASP A 94 -4.74 0.86 -4.60
C ASP A 94 -5.23 0.35 -5.95
N LEU A 95 -6.30 0.94 -6.50
CA LEU A 95 -6.84 0.52 -7.80
C LEU A 95 -5.82 0.70 -8.92
N GLY A 96 -5.17 1.86 -8.98
CA GLY A 96 -4.14 2.13 -9.97
C GLY A 96 -2.96 1.17 -9.82
N HIS A 97 -2.48 0.99 -8.58
CA HIS A 97 -1.38 0.10 -8.24
C HIS A 97 -1.69 -1.36 -8.59
N LEU A 98 -2.82 -1.90 -8.14
CA LEU A 98 -3.25 -3.27 -8.43
C LEU A 98 -3.50 -3.47 -9.92
N GLY A 99 -4.18 -2.53 -10.58
CA GLY A 99 -4.46 -2.62 -12.01
C GLY A 99 -3.20 -2.74 -12.86
N VAL A 100 -2.23 -1.84 -12.64
CA VAL A 100 -0.96 -1.87 -13.39
C VAL A 100 -0.11 -3.08 -12.98
N THR A 101 0.03 -3.35 -11.69
CA THR A 101 0.87 -4.46 -11.19
C THR A 101 0.38 -5.82 -11.70
N THR A 102 -0.93 -6.06 -11.63
CA THR A 102 -1.52 -7.31 -12.12
C THR A 102 -1.45 -7.43 -13.64
N TRP A 103 -1.63 -6.32 -14.37
CA TRP A 103 -1.45 -6.31 -15.82
C TRP A 103 -0.01 -6.67 -16.22
N CYS A 104 0.99 -6.05 -15.60
CA CYS A 104 2.40 -6.29 -15.91
C CYS A 104 2.88 -7.69 -15.49
N LEU A 105 2.37 -8.27 -14.40
CA LEU A 105 2.76 -9.61 -13.96
C LEU A 105 2.18 -10.74 -14.81
N GLY A 106 1.08 -10.46 -15.51
CA GLY A 106 0.42 -11.40 -16.40
C GLY A 106 -0.39 -12.47 -15.66
N TRP A 107 -1.38 -13.01 -16.38
CA TRP A 107 -2.36 -13.95 -15.82
C TRP A 107 -1.75 -15.24 -15.27
N GLU A 108 -0.69 -15.74 -15.89
CA GLU A 108 -0.02 -16.98 -15.46
C GLU A 108 0.58 -16.88 -14.06
N THR A 109 1.19 -15.74 -13.74
CA THR A 109 1.73 -15.48 -12.40
C THR A 109 0.57 -15.35 -11.41
N LEU A 110 -0.48 -14.62 -11.76
CA LEU A 110 -1.60 -14.35 -10.86
C LEU A 110 -2.36 -15.60 -10.42
N ARG A 111 -2.62 -16.54 -11.34
CA ARG A 111 -3.34 -17.79 -11.03
C ARG A 111 -2.55 -18.73 -10.11
N ASN A 112 -1.24 -18.59 -10.02
CA ASN A 112 -0.36 -19.47 -9.24
C ASN A 112 0.14 -18.79 -7.97
N MET A 113 -0.80 -18.44 -7.08
CA MET A 113 -0.53 -17.77 -5.81
C MET A 113 0.49 -18.51 -4.92
N GLY A 114 0.50 -19.85 -4.97
CA GLY A 114 1.47 -20.67 -4.22
C GLY A 114 2.92 -20.49 -4.66
N SER A 115 3.16 -19.82 -5.78
CA SER A 115 4.49 -19.55 -6.34
C SER A 115 4.91 -18.09 -6.27
N TRP A 116 4.12 -17.24 -5.61
CA TRP A 116 4.44 -15.84 -5.43
C TRP A 116 5.63 -15.68 -4.47
N SER A 117 6.58 -14.85 -4.86
CA SER A 117 7.65 -14.43 -3.96
C SER A 117 7.09 -13.55 -2.84
N LEU A 118 7.87 -13.33 -1.78
CA LEU A 118 7.49 -12.39 -0.73
C LEU A 118 7.24 -10.98 -1.29
N VAL A 119 8.00 -10.57 -2.30
CA VAL A 119 7.84 -9.26 -2.95
C VAL A 119 6.55 -9.18 -3.75
N VAL A 120 6.15 -10.25 -4.45
CA VAL A 120 4.86 -10.31 -5.14
C VAL A 120 3.70 -10.29 -4.14
N TRP A 121 3.80 -11.02 -3.02
CA TRP A 121 2.83 -10.93 -1.93
C TRP A 121 2.72 -9.50 -1.36
N GLY A 122 3.84 -8.82 -1.21
CA GLY A 122 3.88 -7.42 -0.77
C GLY A 122 3.26 -6.44 -1.77
N ASN A 123 3.33 -6.73 -3.07
CA ASN A 123 2.84 -5.85 -4.14
C ASN A 123 1.42 -6.16 -4.61
N ILE A 124 0.89 -7.37 -4.40
CA ILE A 124 -0.49 -7.72 -4.75
C ILE A 124 -1.31 -8.04 -3.50
N GLY A 125 -0.84 -8.96 -2.67
CA GLY A 125 -1.62 -9.48 -1.54
C GLY A 125 -1.94 -8.41 -0.51
N ILE A 126 -0.91 -7.68 -0.05
CA ILE A 126 -1.09 -6.61 0.94
C ILE A 126 -1.99 -5.48 0.38
N PRO A 127 -1.74 -4.91 -0.81
CA PRO A 127 -2.63 -3.89 -1.37
C PRO A 127 -4.04 -4.40 -1.63
N THR A 128 -4.23 -5.65 -2.05
CA THR A 128 -5.57 -6.26 -2.20
C THR A 128 -6.31 -6.30 -0.86
N PHE A 129 -5.62 -6.68 0.21
CA PHE A 129 -6.18 -6.66 1.57
C PHE A 129 -6.54 -5.24 2.01
N LEU A 130 -5.65 -4.27 1.83
CA LEU A 130 -5.89 -2.87 2.21
C LEU A 130 -7.05 -2.26 1.42
N PHE A 131 -7.10 -2.48 0.11
CA PHE A 131 -8.21 -2.08 -0.76
C PHE A 131 -9.54 -2.66 -0.28
N THR A 132 -9.56 -3.95 0.08
CA THR A 132 -10.75 -4.61 0.61
C THR A 132 -11.17 -3.97 1.93
N MET A 133 -10.25 -3.75 2.85
CA MET A 133 -10.54 -3.11 4.15
C MET A 133 -11.06 -1.68 4.00
N ARG A 134 -10.53 -0.90 3.05
CA ARG A 134 -11.05 0.44 2.73
C ARG A 134 -12.45 0.37 2.15
N THR A 135 -12.70 -0.58 1.26
CA THR A 135 -14.04 -0.80 0.68
C THR A 135 -15.04 -1.17 1.77
N LEU A 136 -14.70 -2.09 2.68
CA LEU A 136 -15.54 -2.45 3.83
C LEU A 136 -15.78 -1.25 4.76
N TYR A 137 -14.78 -0.39 4.94
CA TYR A 137 -14.95 0.86 5.69
C TYR A 137 -15.96 1.80 5.03
N PHE A 138 -15.86 2.02 3.72
CA PHE A 138 -16.82 2.88 3.01
C PHE A 138 -18.24 2.30 2.96
N LEU A 139 -18.37 0.98 2.99
CA LEU A 139 -19.65 0.29 3.12
C LEU A 139 -20.23 0.30 4.55
N GLY A 140 -19.52 0.87 5.53
CA GLY A 140 -20.00 1.02 6.90
C GLY A 140 -19.88 -0.25 7.76
N VAL A 141 -19.10 -1.25 7.33
CA VAL A 141 -18.99 -2.56 8.01
C VAL A 141 -18.39 -2.43 9.42
N PHE A 142 -17.56 -1.42 9.67
CA PHE A 142 -16.89 -1.21 10.97
C PHE A 142 -17.67 -0.30 11.93
N GLY A 143 -18.93 0.02 11.62
CA GLY A 143 -19.76 0.93 12.40
C GLY A 143 -19.54 2.40 12.09
N SER A 144 -20.22 3.27 12.83
CA SER A 144 -20.21 4.72 12.62
C SER A 144 -18.91 5.36 13.07
N ASP A 145 -18.50 6.41 12.37
CA ASP A 145 -17.37 7.26 12.75
C ASP A 145 -17.65 7.96 14.11
N VAL A 146 -16.66 7.99 15.01
CA VAL A 146 -16.87 8.33 16.45
C VAL A 146 -17.26 9.81 16.66
N ASN A 147 -17.03 10.69 15.67
CA ASN A 147 -17.38 12.11 15.70
C ASN A 147 -18.25 12.56 14.51
N ALA A 148 -19.08 11.69 13.94
CA ALA A 148 -20.04 12.08 12.92
C ALA A 148 -21.16 12.98 13.51
N LYS A 149 -20.85 14.25 13.81
CA LYS A 149 -21.87 15.29 13.89
C LYS A 149 -22.25 15.64 12.46
N TYR A 150 -23.48 15.26 12.10
CA TYR A 150 -24.18 15.68 10.89
C TYR A 150 -24.17 17.20 10.75
#